data_AF-A0A7V9JGI7-F1
#
_entry.id   AF-A0A7V9JGI7-F1
#
_cell.length_a   1.000
_cell.length_b   1.000
_cell.length_c   1.000
_cell.angle_alpha   90.00
_cell.angle_beta   90.00
_cell.angle_gamma   90.00
#
_symmetry.space_group_name_H-M   'P 1'
#
loop_
_entity.id
_entity.type
_entity.pdbx_description
1 polymer ?
#
loop_
_entity_poly.entity_id
_entity_poly.type
_entity_poly.pdbx_seq_one_letter_code
_entity_poly.pdbx_strand_id
1 'polypeptide(L)'
;MIVMDRENLYAPGWSHVLSTTNDLAELDAFRRRVGAPREALHLGNRRWPHLDLKLEPRARALADPEVRVFERTGEMLRFLRRFAEDRRLSP
;
A
#
# COMPACT_ATOMS: atom_id res chain seq x y z
N MET A 1 -7.39 2.90 -5.41
CA MET A 1 -6.09 3.54 -5.68
C MET A 1 -5.07 2.91 -4.76
N ILE A 2 -3.89 2.58 -5.28
CA ILE A 2 -2.80 2.02 -4.49
C ILE A 2 -1.91 3.14 -3.96
N VAL A 3 -1.55 3.05 -2.68
CA VAL A 3 -0.59 3.94 -2.03
C VAL A 3 0.54 3.12 -1.44
N MET A 4 1.74 3.72 -1.40
CA MET A 4 2.96 3.05 -0.95
C MET A 4 3.90 4.04 -0.25
N ASP A 5 4.67 3.57 0.72
CA ASP A 5 5.81 4.33 1.24
C ASP A 5 7.13 3.96 0.54
N ARG A 6 8.03 4.95 0.40
CA ARG A 6 9.40 4.73 -0.05
C ARG A 6 10.26 4.20 1.08
N GLU A 7 10.13 4.79 2.26
CA GLU A 7 10.78 4.35 3.50
C GLU A 7 9.73 3.86 4.51
N ASN A 8 9.74 2.55 4.74
CA ASN A 8 8.92 1.92 5.76
C ASN A 8 9.48 2.22 7.16
N LEU A 9 8.62 2.73 8.03
CA LEU A 9 8.93 3.15 9.40
C LEU A 9 9.49 2.03 10.28
N TYR A 10 9.09 0.79 10.04
CA TYR A 10 9.42 -0.36 10.89
C TYR A 10 10.37 -1.36 10.21
N ALA A 11 10.54 -1.27 8.89
CA ALA A 11 11.34 -2.22 8.11
C ALA A 11 12.10 -1.53 6.97
N PRO A 12 13.30 -0.98 7.21
CA PRO A 12 14.09 -0.33 6.17
C PRO A 12 14.34 -1.25 4.95
N GLY A 13 14.25 -0.70 3.75
CA GLY A 13 14.37 -1.44 2.49
C GLY A 13 13.09 -2.17 2.05
N TRP A 14 12.06 -2.16 2.88
CA TRP A 14 10.71 -2.58 2.53
C TRP A 14 9.83 -1.37 2.24
N SER A 15 8.69 -1.66 1.63
CA SER A 15 7.63 -0.70 1.41
C SER A 15 6.29 -1.29 1.80
N HIS A 16 5.53 -0.53 2.57
CA HIS A 16 4.17 -0.85 2.96
C HIS A 16 3.21 -0.30 1.91
N VAL A 17 2.30 -1.15 1.43
CA VAL A 17 1.36 -0.82 0.36
C VAL A 17 -0.07 -1.07 0.82
N LEU A 18 -0.94 -0.10 0.56
CA LEU A 18 -2.34 -0.11 0.97
C LEU A 18 -3.26 0.24 -0.20
N SER A 19 -4.48 -0.29 -0.15
CA SER A 19 -5.59 0.16 -0.98
C SER A 19 -6.34 1.28 -0.27
N THR A 20 -6.61 2.39 -0.97
CA THR A 20 -7.43 3.48 -0.41
C THR A 20 -8.88 3.10 -0.16
N THR A 21 -9.37 2.03 -0.80
CA THR A 21 -10.73 1.50 -0.65
C THR A 21 -10.78 0.28 0.27
N ASN A 22 -9.64 -0.13 0.84
CA ASN A 22 -9.53 -1.34 1.65
C ASN A 22 -9.98 -2.61 0.91
N ASP A 23 -9.77 -2.64 -0.42
CA ASP A 23 -10.22 -3.72 -1.30
C ASP A 23 -9.12 -4.79 -1.46
N LEU A 24 -9.44 -6.02 -1.05
CA LEU A 24 -8.55 -7.18 -1.15
C LEU A 24 -8.28 -7.60 -2.60
N ALA A 25 -9.27 -7.47 -3.48
CA ALA A 25 -9.11 -7.82 -4.89
C ALA A 25 -8.19 -6.82 -5.59
N GLU A 26 -8.28 -5.54 -5.24
CA GLU A 26 -7.36 -4.50 -5.73
C GLU A 26 -5.92 -4.80 -5.30
N LEU A 27 -5.71 -5.16 -4.03
CA LEU A 27 -4.40 -5.54 -3.51
C LEU A 27 -3.84 -6.80 -4.17
N ASP A 28 -4.65 -7.86 -4.35
CA ASP A 28 -4.17 -9.09 -4.99
C ASP A 28 -3.90 -8.90 -6.49
N ALA A 29 -4.70 -8.07 -7.18
CA ALA A 29 -4.42 -7.69 -8.56
C ALA A 29 -3.10 -6.92 -8.66
N PHE A 30 -2.87 -5.95 -7.77
CA PHE A 30 -1.62 -5.19 -7.72
C PHE A 30 -0.42 -6.10 -7.40
N ARG A 31 -0.55 -7.01 -6.42
CA ARG A 31 0.46 -8.02 -6.08
C ARG A 31 0.88 -8.83 -7.30
N ARG A 32 -0.09 -9.34 -8.08
CA ARG A 32 0.20 -10.06 -9.33
C ARG A 32 0.92 -9.18 -10.34
N ARG A 33 0.48 -7.94 -10.52
CA ARG A 33 1.07 -6.97 -11.46
C ARG A 33 2.55 -6.72 -11.18
N VAL A 34 2.92 -6.51 -9.92
CA VAL A 34 4.33 -6.28 -9.53
C VAL A 34 5.12 -7.58 -9.33
N GLY A 35 4.51 -8.74 -9.58
CA GLY A 35 5.13 -10.05 -9.43
C GLY A 35 5.55 -10.37 -7.99
N ALA A 36 4.78 -9.91 -7.01
CA ALA A 36 5.02 -10.21 -5.60
C ALA A 36 4.51 -11.62 -5.23
N PRO A 37 5.20 -12.34 -4.33
CA PRO A 37 4.79 -13.65 -3.88
C PRO A 37 3.48 -13.56 -3.05
N ARG A 38 2.75 -14.67 -2.88
CA ARG A 38 1.42 -14.65 -2.22
C ARG A 38 1.52 -14.20 -0.77
N GLU A 39 2.64 -14.53 -0.12
CA GLU A 39 3.00 -14.25 1.25
C GLU A 39 3.21 -12.76 1.52
N ALA A 40 3.40 -11.94 0.48
CA ALA A 40 3.46 -10.50 0.62
C ALA A 40 2.09 -9.89 1.01
N LEU A 41 0.98 -10.60 0.76
CA LEU A 41 -0.37 -10.14 1.12
C LEU A 41 -0.71 -10.53 2.55
N HIS A 42 -0.84 -9.51 3.39
CA HIS A 42 -1.25 -9.65 4.77
C HIS A 42 -2.72 -9.25 4.91
N LEU A 43 -3.56 -10.17 5.39
CA LEU A 43 -4.98 -9.92 5.64
C LEU A 43 -5.22 -9.03 6.88
N GLY A 44 -4.14 -8.67 7.59
CA GLY A 44 -4.19 -7.73 8.71
C GLY A 44 -5.05 -8.24 9.86
N ASN A 45 -4.53 -9.16 10.68
CA ASN A 45 -5.21 -9.63 11.91
C ASN A 45 -5.67 -8.45 12.81
N ARG A 46 -6.91 -7.95 12.60
CA ARG A 46 -7.50 -6.71 13.15
C ARG A 46 -6.92 -5.37 12.65
N ARG A 47 -6.13 -5.37 11.57
CA ARG A 47 -5.58 -4.18 10.89
C ARG A 47 -6.02 -4.16 9.42
N TRP A 48 -5.81 -3.05 8.72
CA TRP A 48 -6.07 -2.97 7.28
C TRP A 48 -5.21 -4.00 6.51
N PRO A 49 -5.79 -4.74 5.55
CA PRO A 49 -5.02 -5.53 4.60
C PRO A 49 -3.99 -4.70 3.85
N HIS A 50 -2.81 -5.27 3.63
CA HIS A 50 -1.67 -4.59 3.03
C HIS A 50 -0.75 -5.55 2.30
N LEU A 51 0.13 -5.00 1.47
CA LEU A 51 1.29 -5.71 0.96
C LEU A 51 2.56 -5.15 1.59
N ASP A 52 3.47 -6.04 1.95
CA ASP A 52 4.86 -5.67 2.25
C ASP A 52 5.76 -6.09 1.08
N LEU A 53 6.33 -5.10 0.39
CA LEU A 53 7.15 -5.30 -0.80
C LEU A 53 8.62 -5.04 -0.48
N LYS A 54 9.50 -5.84 -1.08
CA LYS A 54 10.96 -5.64 -1.11
C LYS A 54 11.52 -6.06 -2.46
N LEU A 55 12.81 -5.79 -2.68
CA LEU A 55 13.56 -6.23 -3.86
C LEU A 55 12.85 -5.85 -5.18
N GLU A 56 12.80 -6.76 -6.14
CA GLU A 56 12.26 -6.53 -7.47
C GLU A 56 10.78 -6.08 -7.48
N PRO A 57 9.85 -6.72 -6.74
CA PRO A 57 8.47 -6.21 -6.64
C PRO A 57 8.37 -4.78 -6.12
N ARG A 58 9.21 -4.41 -5.15
CA ARG A 58 9.27 -3.02 -4.65
C ARG A 58 9.78 -2.07 -5.72
N ALA A 59 10.81 -2.43 -6.46
CA ALA A 59 11.34 -1.60 -7.54
C ALA A 59 10.29 -1.35 -8.62
N ARG A 60 9.55 -2.41 -9.02
CA ARG A 60 8.43 -2.30 -9.96
C ARG A 60 7.31 -1.41 -9.45
N ALA A 61 6.92 -1.57 -8.18
CA ALA A 61 5.89 -0.72 -7.56
C ALA A 61 6.30 0.76 -7.48
N LEU A 62 7.57 1.06 -7.18
CA LEU A 62 8.08 2.44 -7.16
C LEU A 62 8.13 3.11 -8.55
N ALA A 63 8.22 2.31 -9.62
CA ALA A 63 8.21 2.78 -10.99
C ALA A 63 6.80 2.84 -11.61
N ASP A 64 5.79 2.34 -10.91
CA ASP A 64 4.41 2.27 -11.40
C ASP A 64 3.72 3.64 -11.26
N PRO A 65 3.34 4.30 -12.37
CA PRO A 65 2.76 5.65 -12.33
C PRO A 65 1.37 5.69 -11.68
N GLU A 66 0.69 4.56 -11.53
CA GLU A 66 -0.61 4.48 -10.84
C GLU A 66 -0.48 4.37 -9.32
N VAL A 67 0.74 4.14 -8.81
CA VAL A 67 1.02 4.06 -7.39
C VAL A 67 1.36 5.44 -6.86
N ARG A 68 0.57 5.91 -5.90
CA ARG A 68 0.90 7.13 -5.18
C ARG A 68 1.94 6.82 -4.10
N VAL A 69 3.17 7.25 -4.36
CA VAL A 69 4.30 7.07 -3.43
C VAL A 69 4.39 8.23 -2.44
N PHE A 70 4.61 7.89 -1.17
CA PHE A 70 4.94 8.82 -0.10
C PHE A 70 6.36 8.56 0.37
N GLU A 71 7.08 9.58 0.84
CA GLU A 71 8.46 9.36 1.25
C GLU A 71 8.53 8.52 2.54
N ARG A 72 7.59 8.71 3.47
CA ARG A 72 7.55 7.97 4.75
C ARG A 72 6.17 7.38 5.05
N THR A 73 6.12 6.24 5.74
CA THR A 73 4.87 5.59 6.19
C THR A 73 3.92 6.57 6.90
N GLY A 74 4.45 7.43 7.77
CA GLY A 74 3.64 8.38 8.54
C GLY A 74 2.90 9.41 7.68
N GLU A 75 3.42 9.75 6.51
CA GLU A 75 2.73 10.63 5.55
C GLU A 75 1.59 9.91 4.85
N MET A 76 1.88 8.69 4.38
CA MET A 76 0.88 7.82 3.76
C MET A 76 -0.31 7.55 4.68
N LEU A 77 -0.06 7.20 5.95
CA LEU A 77 -1.12 6.93 6.91
C LEU A 77 -1.97 8.17 7.22
N ARG A 78 -1.34 9.35 7.30
CA ARG A 78 -2.07 10.62 7.45
C ARG A 78 -2.96 10.91 6.24
N PHE A 79 -2.47 10.64 5.03
CA PHE A 79 -3.24 10.76 3.81
C PHE A 79 -4.45 9.81 3.83
N LEU A 80 -4.25 8.53 4.13
CA LEU A 80 -5.33 7.54 4.17
C LEU A 80 -6.41 7.87 5.18
N ARG A 81 -6.02 8.34 6.37
CA ARG A 81 -6.99 8.75 7.39
C ARG A 81 -7.90 9.86 6.89
N ARG A 82 -7.31 10.93 6.32
CA ARG A 82 -8.06 12.05 5.74
C ARG A 82 -8.93 11.61 4.57
N PHE A 83 -8.38 10.80 3.67
CA PHE A 83 -9.12 10.27 2.53
C PHE A 83 -10.34 9.45 2.95
N ALA A 84 -10.21 8.64 4.00
CA ALA A 84 -11.33 7.87 4.55
C ALA A 84 -12.37 8.77 5.24
N GLU A 85 -11.94 9.82 5.97
CA GLU A 85 -12.82 10.82 6.57
C GLU A 85 -13.63 11.56 5.49
N ASP A 86 -12.97 12.07 4.44
CA ASP A 86 -13.61 12.79 3.34
C ASP A 86 -14.64 11.93 2.60
N ARG A 87 -14.34 10.64 2.39
CA ARG A 87 -15.28 9.68 1.77
C ARG A 87 -16.50 9.38 2.63
N ARG A 88 -16.38 9.44 3.95
CA ARG A 88 -17.52 9.27 4.88
C ARG A 88 -18.40 10.51 4.96
N LEU A 89 -17.83 11.67 4.69
CA LEU A 89 -18.51 12.97 4.69
C LEU A 89 -19.07 13.35 3.31
N SER A 90 -18.79 12.56 2.28
CA SER A 90 -19.37 12.71 0.94
C SER A 90 -20.79 12.12 0.94
N PRO A 91 -21.84 12.90 0.61
CA PRO A 91 -23.23 12.47 0.62
C PRO A 91 -23.55 11.38 -0.43
#